data_AF-A0A7K9U372-F1
#
_entry.id   AF-A0A7K9U372-F1
#
_cell.length_a   1.000
_cell.length_b   1.000
_cell.length_c   1.000
_cell.angle_alpha   90.00
_cell.angle_beta   90.00
_cell.angle_gamma   90.00
#
_symmetry.space_group_name_H-M   'P 1'
#
loop_
_entity.id
_entity.type
_entity.pdbx_description
1 polymer ?
#
loop_
_entity_poly.entity_id
_entity_poly.type
_entity_poly.pdbx_seq_one_letter_code
_entity_poly.pdbx_strand_id
1 'polypeptide(L)'
;GSKLREIFDKISNLLSGKPVRCGGQTTSVTQHPQGLDFVYYKVAEKFVLQGEEEISSHHEAAFPIAAVASGIWETYPRFGDLLLACLHKRCPYSVPFYPAMKEGISAEEYRRMLGYHVKKSVVEDQDNFLKRMSGMIRLYAAIIQFQWPYGDKQGAHPHGLNYGWRWLAQILNMEPLPDVTATILLDFLEVCGNALLKQYGAQFWKMMLLLQDEFIPRIEGITGSGQKGSLMRLKQFVEKCMKEQKIPLPSGTLQPSFWKS
;
A
#
# COMPACT_ATOMS: atom_id res chain seq x y z
N GLY A 1 -17.78 2.67 -12.41
CA GLY A 1 -16.81 2.04 -13.33
C GLY A 1 -16.43 2.97 -14.46
N SER A 2 -17.43 3.47 -15.19
CA SER A 2 -17.30 4.43 -16.30
C SER A 2 -16.39 5.63 -15.98
N LYS A 3 -16.70 6.39 -14.91
CA LYS A 3 -15.87 7.54 -14.48
C LYS A 3 -14.42 7.17 -14.12
N LEU A 4 -14.21 5.97 -13.56
CA LEU A 4 -12.86 5.51 -13.21
C LEU A 4 -12.03 5.24 -14.47
N ARG A 5 -12.67 4.72 -15.52
CA ARG A 5 -12.07 4.54 -16.83
C ARG A 5 -11.71 5.88 -17.48
N GLU A 6 -12.54 6.90 -17.36
CA GLU A 6 -12.21 8.25 -17.86
C GLU A 6 -10.94 8.81 -17.20
N ILE A 7 -10.78 8.61 -15.89
CA ILE A 7 -9.57 9.00 -15.16
C ILE A 7 -8.36 8.21 -15.67
N PHE A 8 -8.49 6.89 -15.81
CA PHE A 8 -7.45 6.04 -16.36
C PHE A 8 -7.03 6.50 -17.77
N ASP A 9 -7.99 6.69 -18.67
CA ASP A 9 -7.74 7.12 -20.05
C ASP A 9 -7.07 8.49 -20.10
N LYS A 10 -7.47 9.42 -19.22
CA LYS A 10 -6.84 10.74 -19.12
C LYS A 10 -5.38 10.66 -18.68
N ILE A 11 -5.05 9.83 -17.67
CA ILE A 11 -3.68 9.63 -17.22
C ILE A 11 -2.86 8.91 -18.30
N SER A 12 -3.41 7.86 -18.90
CA SER A 12 -2.75 7.10 -19.96
C SER A 12 -2.47 7.97 -21.20
N ASN A 13 -3.41 8.82 -21.61
CA ASN A 13 -3.19 9.77 -22.69
C ASN A 13 -2.08 10.77 -22.35
N LEU A 14 -2.05 11.30 -21.13
CA LEU A 14 -1.00 12.20 -20.68
C LEU A 14 0.39 11.52 -20.70
N LEU A 15 0.50 10.27 -20.20
CA LEU A 15 1.75 9.50 -20.16
C LEU A 15 2.22 8.99 -21.52
N SER A 16 1.32 8.85 -22.49
CA SER A 16 1.64 8.50 -23.89
C SER A 16 2.01 9.72 -24.75
N GLY A 17 2.04 10.93 -24.17
CA GLY A 17 2.39 12.15 -24.90
C GLY A 17 1.21 12.80 -25.64
N LYS A 18 -0.01 12.26 -25.51
CA LYS A 18 -1.19 12.85 -26.15
C LYS A 18 -1.63 14.11 -25.40
N PRO A 19 -2.19 15.11 -26.11
CA PRO A 19 -2.77 16.29 -25.47
C PRO A 19 -3.97 15.91 -24.59
N VAL A 20 -4.06 16.51 -23.41
CA VAL A 20 -5.17 16.31 -22.48
C VAL A 20 -5.76 17.65 -22.02
N ARG A 21 -7.07 17.69 -21.80
CA ARG A 21 -7.75 18.89 -21.30
C ARG A 21 -7.64 19.01 -19.78
N CYS A 22 -7.17 20.15 -19.30
CA CYS A 22 -7.06 20.49 -17.88
C CYS A 22 -7.47 21.96 -17.66
N GLY A 23 -8.44 22.22 -16.78
CA GLY A 23 -8.84 23.59 -16.43
C GLY A 23 -9.27 24.47 -17.61
N GLY A 24 -9.90 23.90 -18.64
CA GLY A 24 -10.30 24.64 -19.86
C GLY A 24 -9.19 24.81 -20.90
N GLN A 25 -7.95 24.43 -20.60
CA GLN A 25 -6.82 24.47 -21.53
C GLN A 25 -6.42 23.06 -21.96
N THR A 26 -5.77 22.96 -23.13
CA THR A 26 -5.18 21.70 -23.60
C THR A 26 -3.68 21.72 -23.31
N THR A 27 -3.20 20.72 -22.58
CA THR A 27 -1.79 20.59 -22.17
C THR A 27 -1.19 19.35 -22.83
N SER A 28 0.06 19.45 -23.28
CA SER A 28 0.82 18.30 -23.78
C SER A 28 2.19 18.23 -23.11
N VAL A 29 2.60 17.03 -22.70
CA VAL A 29 3.92 16.80 -22.08
C VAL A 29 5.06 16.92 -23.08
N THR A 30 4.77 16.90 -24.39
CA THR A 30 5.75 17.07 -25.46
C THR A 30 6.20 18.53 -25.67
N GLN A 31 5.55 19.49 -25.01
CA GLN A 31 5.93 20.91 -25.07
C GLN A 31 7.27 21.22 -24.39
N HIS A 32 7.80 20.30 -23.58
CA HIS A 32 9.08 20.45 -22.91
C HIS A 32 9.86 19.14 -22.95
N PRO A 33 11.18 19.15 -23.24
CA PRO A 33 11.98 17.92 -23.38
C PRO A 33 11.99 17.07 -22.09
N GLN A 34 11.87 17.70 -20.92
CA GLN A 34 11.82 17.02 -19.62
C GLN A 34 10.38 16.70 -19.15
N GLY A 35 9.36 17.10 -19.91
CA GLY A 35 7.96 17.02 -19.50
C GLY A 35 7.50 15.58 -19.26
N LEU A 36 7.96 14.64 -20.08
CA LEU A 36 7.60 13.24 -19.95
C LEU A 36 8.14 12.63 -18.64
N ASP A 37 9.44 12.75 -18.39
CA ASP A 37 10.06 12.22 -17.18
C ASP A 37 9.45 12.83 -15.90
N PHE A 38 9.20 14.14 -15.95
CA PHE A 38 8.58 14.86 -14.84
C PHE A 38 7.16 14.36 -14.56
N VAL A 39 6.34 14.12 -15.59
CA VAL A 39 4.96 13.65 -15.37
C VAL A 39 4.93 12.22 -14.83
N TYR A 40 5.83 11.35 -15.27
CA TYR A 40 5.95 9.99 -14.72
C TYR A 40 6.23 10.03 -13.22
N TYR A 41 7.20 10.85 -12.80
CA TYR A 41 7.50 11.05 -11.38
C TYR A 41 6.30 11.62 -10.62
N LYS A 42 5.66 12.67 -11.14
CA LYS A 42 4.56 13.36 -10.44
C LYS A 42 3.30 12.53 -10.33
N VAL A 43 2.97 11.72 -11.34
CA VAL A 43 1.83 10.80 -11.28
C VAL A 43 2.12 9.71 -10.23
N ALA A 44 3.30 9.09 -10.26
CA ALA A 44 3.72 8.10 -9.26
C ALA A 44 3.69 8.66 -7.83
N GLU A 45 4.29 9.83 -7.62
CA GLU A 45 4.25 10.55 -6.33
C GLU A 45 2.81 10.83 -5.88
N LYS A 46 1.92 11.23 -6.80
CA LYS A 46 0.53 11.54 -6.45
C LYS A 46 -0.27 10.32 -6.02
N PHE A 47 -0.05 9.14 -6.62
CA PHE A 47 -0.68 7.90 -6.15
C PHE A 47 -0.28 7.57 -4.71
N VAL A 48 1.01 7.68 -4.37
CA VAL A 48 1.46 7.44 -2.99
C VAL A 48 0.88 8.47 -2.03
N LEU A 49 0.80 9.74 -2.44
CA LEU A 49 0.15 10.80 -1.66
C LEU A 49 -1.33 10.53 -1.40
N GLN A 50 -2.06 9.91 -2.34
CA GLN A 50 -3.44 9.49 -2.07
C GLN A 50 -3.51 8.37 -1.03
N GLY A 51 -2.52 7.48 -0.98
CA GLY A 51 -2.33 6.54 0.12
C GLY A 51 -2.13 7.24 1.46
N GLU A 52 -1.25 8.23 1.47
CA GLU A 52 -0.87 8.99 2.66
C GLU A 52 -1.99 9.90 3.20
N GLU A 53 -2.81 10.48 2.32
CA GLU A 53 -3.83 11.47 2.67
C GLU A 53 -5.24 10.84 2.69
N GLU A 54 -5.77 10.50 1.51
CA GLU A 54 -7.16 10.08 1.33
C GLU A 54 -7.43 8.70 1.96
N ILE A 55 -6.60 7.71 1.63
CA ILE A 55 -6.79 6.33 2.10
C ILE A 55 -6.54 6.22 3.60
N SER A 56 -5.68 7.07 4.18
CA SER A 56 -5.44 7.12 5.63
C SER A 56 -6.70 7.49 6.44
N SER A 57 -7.65 8.18 5.79
CA SER A 57 -8.90 8.64 6.41
C SER A 57 -10.12 7.85 5.91
N HIS A 58 -10.07 7.37 4.67
CA HIS A 58 -11.13 6.62 4.00
C HIS A 58 -10.56 5.33 3.41
N HIS A 59 -10.42 4.29 4.22
CA HIS A 59 -9.77 3.03 3.84
C HIS A 59 -10.33 2.41 2.55
N GLU A 60 -11.63 2.55 2.29
CA GLU A 60 -12.32 2.00 1.11
C GLU A 60 -11.86 2.62 -0.21
N ALA A 61 -11.32 3.84 -0.18
CA ALA A 61 -10.76 4.51 -1.36
C ALA A 61 -9.54 3.77 -1.93
N ALA A 62 -8.92 2.86 -1.16
CA ALA A 62 -7.79 2.05 -1.62
C ALA A 62 -8.09 1.30 -2.92
N PHE A 63 -9.29 0.72 -3.06
CA PHE A 63 -9.63 -0.12 -4.21
C PHE A 63 -9.76 0.63 -5.54
N PRO A 64 -10.56 1.72 -5.66
CA PRO A 64 -10.62 2.47 -6.91
C PRO A 64 -9.29 3.12 -7.28
N ILE A 65 -8.51 3.59 -6.30
CA ILE A 65 -7.19 4.18 -6.55
C ILE A 65 -6.20 3.10 -7.03
N ALA A 66 -6.15 1.96 -6.35
CA ALA A 66 -5.31 0.82 -6.72
C ALA A 66 -5.65 0.27 -8.10
N ALA A 67 -6.93 0.24 -8.47
CA ALA A 67 -7.35 -0.22 -9.80
C ALA A 67 -6.73 0.60 -10.92
N VAL A 68 -6.75 1.94 -10.80
CA VAL A 68 -6.13 2.82 -11.79
C VAL A 68 -4.60 2.66 -11.76
N ALA A 69 -3.99 2.63 -10.58
CA ALA A 69 -2.54 2.45 -10.44
C ALA A 69 -2.06 1.14 -11.10
N SER A 70 -2.77 0.03 -10.86
CA SER A 70 -2.51 -1.28 -11.45
C SER A 70 -2.57 -1.24 -12.98
N GLY A 71 -3.64 -0.67 -13.55
CA GLY A 71 -3.75 -0.57 -15.02
C GLY A 71 -2.67 0.31 -15.65
N ILE A 72 -2.31 1.42 -14.99
CA ILE A 72 -1.25 2.31 -15.49
C ILE A 72 0.10 1.59 -15.43
N TRP A 73 0.35 0.79 -14.38
CA TRP A 73 1.56 -0.03 -14.26
C TRP A 73 1.63 -1.09 -15.36
N GLU A 74 0.53 -1.82 -15.60
CA GLU A 74 0.45 -2.81 -16.68
C GLU A 74 0.79 -2.20 -18.06
N THR A 75 0.36 -0.96 -18.30
CA THR A 75 0.61 -0.27 -19.57
C THR A 75 2.00 0.37 -19.64
N TYR A 76 2.50 0.89 -18.50
CA TYR A 76 3.72 1.67 -18.42
C TYR A 76 4.60 1.18 -17.24
N PRO A 77 5.44 0.14 -17.42
CA PRO A 77 6.24 -0.43 -16.34
C PRO A 77 7.12 0.58 -15.59
N ARG A 78 7.65 1.58 -16.30
CA ARG A 78 8.42 2.70 -15.71
C ARG A 78 7.66 3.47 -14.64
N PHE A 79 6.34 3.63 -14.80
CA PHE A 79 5.50 4.24 -13.76
C PHE A 79 5.52 3.40 -12.49
N GLY A 80 5.46 2.08 -12.61
CA GLY A 80 5.51 1.15 -11.49
C GLY A 80 6.79 1.23 -10.68
N ASP A 81 7.94 1.31 -11.36
CA ASP A 81 9.24 1.48 -10.68
C ASP A 81 9.29 2.79 -9.87
N LEU A 82 8.77 3.88 -10.43
CA LEU A 82 8.68 5.17 -9.75
C LEU A 82 7.65 5.15 -8.61
N LEU A 83 6.53 4.43 -8.78
CA LEU A 83 5.52 4.24 -7.75
C LEU A 83 6.13 3.53 -6.54
N LEU A 84 6.85 2.43 -6.77
CA LEU A 84 7.59 1.71 -5.73
C LEU A 84 8.67 2.58 -5.11
N ALA A 85 9.45 3.32 -5.89
CA ALA A 85 10.48 4.22 -5.36
C ALA A 85 9.89 5.29 -4.42
N CYS A 86 8.80 5.94 -4.83
CA CYS A 86 8.09 6.92 -4.02
C CYS A 86 7.49 6.28 -2.75
N LEU A 87 6.87 5.10 -2.89
CA LEU A 87 6.25 4.37 -1.80
C LEU A 87 7.29 3.92 -0.77
N HIS A 88 8.35 3.26 -1.20
CA HIS A 88 9.42 2.75 -0.36
C HIS A 88 10.13 3.86 0.41
N LYS A 89 10.33 5.03 -0.22
CA LYS A 89 10.96 6.18 0.43
C LYS A 89 10.06 6.77 1.53
N ARG A 90 8.75 6.81 1.31
CA ARG A 90 7.78 7.41 2.27
C ARG A 90 7.34 6.41 3.35
N CYS A 91 7.26 5.14 3.00
CA CYS A 91 6.84 4.02 3.83
C CYS A 91 7.85 2.87 3.69
N PRO A 92 8.97 2.88 4.43
CA PRO A 92 9.98 1.81 4.35
C PRO A 92 9.41 0.43 4.71
N TYR A 93 8.32 0.40 5.46
CA TYR A 93 7.58 -0.81 5.86
C TYR A 93 6.88 -1.53 4.70
N SER A 94 6.76 -0.88 3.53
CA SER A 94 6.30 -1.54 2.30
C SER A 94 7.38 -2.44 1.64
N VAL A 95 8.66 -2.31 2.04
CA VAL A 95 9.80 -3.15 1.64
C VAL A 95 10.08 -4.33 2.60
N PRO A 96 9.30 -4.46 3.68
CA PRO A 96 9.66 -5.08 4.95
C PRO A 96 11.08 -4.80 5.43
N PHE A 97 11.43 -3.53 5.55
CA PHE A 97 12.72 -3.12 6.08
C PHE A 97 12.51 -2.18 7.25
N TYR A 98 13.16 -2.47 8.38
CA TYR A 98 13.25 -1.57 9.52
C TYR A 98 14.62 -0.89 9.48
N PRO A 99 14.68 0.41 9.11
CA PRO A 99 15.93 1.15 9.12
C PRO A 99 16.60 1.06 10.49
N ALA A 100 17.84 0.56 10.53
CA ALA A 100 18.64 0.53 11.75
C ALA A 100 19.26 1.91 12.00
N MET A 101 19.32 2.32 13.27
CA MET A 101 20.08 3.50 13.68
C MET A 101 21.58 3.21 13.49
N LYS A 102 22.27 4.03 12.69
CA LYS A 102 23.72 3.93 12.47
C LYS A 102 24.45 5.00 13.26
N GLU A 103 25.70 4.73 13.61
CA GLU A 103 26.58 5.74 14.21
C GLU A 103 26.72 6.97 13.30
N GLY A 104 26.74 8.16 13.91
CA GLY A 104 26.86 9.43 13.20
C GLY A 104 25.56 10.00 12.63
N ILE A 105 24.44 9.26 12.67
CA ILE A 105 23.13 9.76 12.23
C ILE A 105 22.43 10.47 13.39
N SER A 106 21.91 11.68 13.14
CA SER A 106 21.14 12.42 14.14
C SER A 106 19.80 11.74 14.45
N ALA A 107 19.24 11.94 15.65
CA ALA A 107 17.91 11.42 15.98
C ALA A 107 16.82 11.92 15.01
N GLU A 108 16.93 13.17 14.54
CA GLU A 108 16.01 13.74 13.53
C GLU A 108 16.10 12.99 12.19
N GLU A 109 17.32 12.78 11.69
CA GLU A 109 17.54 12.08 10.44
C GLU A 109 17.06 10.62 10.52
N TYR A 110 17.31 9.96 11.65
CA TYR A 110 16.79 8.62 11.91
C TYR A 110 15.26 8.58 11.88
N ARG A 111 14.56 9.55 12.48
CA ARG A 111 13.10 9.66 12.39
C ARG A 111 12.62 9.84 10.95
N ARG A 112 13.30 10.64 10.14
CA ARG A 112 12.99 10.78 8.71
C ARG A 112 13.19 9.46 7.95
N MET A 113 14.25 8.70 8.26
CA MET A 113 14.49 7.38 7.68
C MET A 113 13.37 6.38 8.01
N LEU A 114 12.80 6.45 9.21
CA LEU A 114 11.63 5.67 9.62
C LEU A 114 10.32 6.13 8.94
N GLY A 115 10.34 7.19 8.14
CA GLY A 115 9.17 7.74 7.45
C GLY A 115 8.39 8.79 8.26
N TYR A 116 8.93 9.29 9.38
CA TYR A 116 8.30 10.38 10.10
C TYR A 116 8.46 11.71 9.37
N HIS A 117 7.41 12.51 9.40
CA HIS A 117 7.51 13.93 9.09
C HIS A 117 8.18 14.67 10.24
N VAL A 118 9.26 15.38 9.92
CA VAL A 118 9.89 16.31 10.86
C VAL A 118 9.91 17.71 10.26
N LYS A 119 9.30 18.67 10.95
CA LYS A 119 9.24 20.09 10.54
C LYS A 119 9.82 20.95 11.66
N LYS A 120 10.87 21.73 11.36
CA LYS A 120 11.55 22.59 12.36
C LYS A 120 11.89 21.82 13.65
N SER A 121 12.43 20.61 13.49
CA SER A 121 12.77 19.67 14.58
C SER A 121 11.60 19.16 15.44
N VAL A 122 10.36 19.45 15.06
CA VAL A 122 9.16 18.81 15.64
C VAL A 122 8.84 17.57 14.82
N VAL A 123 8.92 16.41 15.47
CA VAL A 123 8.48 15.12 14.92
C VAL A 123 6.96 15.06 15.00
N GLU A 124 6.31 14.57 13.94
CA GLU A 124 4.88 14.34 13.97
C GLU A 124 4.45 13.37 15.07
N ASP A 125 3.18 13.47 15.46
CA ASP A 125 2.57 12.57 16.42
C ASP A 125 2.46 11.13 15.90
N GLN A 126 2.57 10.16 16.82
CA GLN A 126 2.56 8.73 16.52
C GLN A 126 1.28 8.27 15.83
N ASP A 127 0.10 8.77 16.23
CA ASP A 127 -1.16 8.36 15.63
C ASP A 127 -1.27 8.86 14.18
N ASN A 128 -0.82 10.10 13.92
CA ASN A 128 -0.78 10.65 12.57
C ASN A 128 0.22 9.89 11.69
N PHE A 129 1.39 9.55 12.22
CA PHE A 129 2.37 8.70 11.54
C PHE A 129 1.75 7.34 11.17
N LEU A 130 1.14 6.64 12.14
CA LEU A 130 0.56 5.32 11.93
C LEU A 130 -0.59 5.35 10.91
N LYS A 131 -1.45 6.38 10.94
CA LYS A 131 -2.52 6.57 9.94
C LYS A 131 -1.97 6.71 8.52
N ARG A 132 -0.92 7.50 8.33
CA ARG A 132 -0.28 7.66 7.01
C ARG A 132 0.32 6.34 6.52
N MET A 133 1.05 5.62 7.39
CA MET A 133 1.63 4.31 7.05
C MET A 133 0.54 3.30 6.71
N SER A 134 -0.54 3.28 7.49
CA SER A 134 -1.73 2.45 7.25
C SER A 134 -2.28 2.67 5.85
N GLY A 135 -2.57 3.92 5.47
CA GLY A 135 -3.13 4.23 4.16
C GLY A 135 -2.22 3.83 3.00
N MET A 136 -0.90 4.01 3.15
CA MET A 136 0.09 3.58 2.15
C MET A 136 0.19 2.04 2.02
N ILE A 137 0.15 1.30 3.14
CA ILE A 137 0.15 -0.17 3.12
C ILE A 137 -1.15 -0.72 2.55
N ARG A 138 -2.30 -0.12 2.88
CA ARG A 138 -3.60 -0.48 2.28
C ARG A 138 -3.60 -0.25 0.77
N LEU A 139 -3.07 0.87 0.29
CA LEU A 139 -2.88 1.12 -1.14
C LEU A 139 -2.02 0.03 -1.78
N TYR A 140 -0.86 -0.28 -1.20
CA TYR A 140 0.04 -1.31 -1.70
C TYR A 140 -0.62 -2.69 -1.77
N ALA A 141 -1.27 -3.10 -0.68
CA ALA A 141 -2.01 -4.36 -0.57
C ALA A 141 -3.17 -4.46 -1.58
N ALA A 142 -3.82 -3.33 -1.89
CA ALA A 142 -4.85 -3.28 -2.91
C ALA A 142 -4.26 -3.39 -4.33
N ILE A 143 -3.11 -2.76 -4.62
CA ILE A 143 -2.46 -2.84 -5.95
C ILE A 143 -2.06 -4.28 -6.30
N ILE A 144 -1.42 -5.00 -5.37
CA ILE A 144 -0.85 -6.34 -5.65
C ILE A 144 -1.88 -7.42 -6.00
N GLN A 145 -3.14 -7.21 -5.62
CA GLN A 145 -4.24 -8.16 -5.84
C GLN A 145 -5.18 -7.71 -6.97
N PHE A 146 -5.04 -6.47 -7.45
CA PHE A 146 -5.92 -5.91 -8.44
C PHE A 146 -5.36 -6.16 -9.84
N GLN A 147 -6.26 -6.39 -10.79
CA GLN A 147 -5.92 -6.44 -12.21
C GLN A 147 -6.93 -5.60 -12.97
N TRP A 148 -6.44 -4.67 -13.81
CA TRP A 148 -7.31 -3.75 -14.56
C TRP A 148 -8.27 -4.54 -15.45
N PRO A 149 -9.59 -4.30 -15.43
CA PRO A 149 -10.55 -5.16 -16.12
C PRO A 149 -10.70 -4.86 -17.61
N TYR A 150 -10.15 -3.76 -18.13
CA TYR A 150 -10.29 -3.33 -19.52
C TYR A 150 -9.00 -3.52 -20.32
N GLY A 151 -9.11 -3.85 -21.61
CA GLY A 151 -7.98 -4.03 -22.52
C GLY A 151 -7.56 -5.50 -22.70
N ASP A 152 -6.79 -5.76 -23.75
CA ASP A 152 -6.28 -7.10 -24.05
C ASP A 152 -5.12 -7.43 -23.11
N LYS A 153 -5.39 -8.34 -22.17
CA LYS A 153 -4.41 -8.76 -21.16
C LYS A 153 -3.43 -9.77 -21.77
N GLN A 154 -2.16 -9.39 -21.86
CA GLN A 154 -1.07 -10.32 -22.14
C GLN A 154 -0.16 -10.40 -20.91
N GLY A 155 -0.28 -11.48 -20.14
CA GLY A 155 0.62 -11.79 -19.03
C GLY A 155 0.07 -11.55 -17.63
N ALA A 156 0.91 -11.82 -16.64
CA ALA A 156 0.61 -11.62 -15.21
C ALA A 156 0.82 -10.16 -14.80
N HIS A 157 0.14 -9.71 -13.74
CA HIS A 157 0.34 -8.39 -13.16
C HIS A 157 1.84 -8.21 -12.79
N PRO A 158 2.50 -7.10 -13.19
CA PRO A 158 3.93 -6.90 -12.97
C PRO A 158 4.36 -6.99 -11.50
N HIS A 159 3.44 -6.66 -10.58
CA HIS A 159 3.65 -6.67 -9.14
C HIS A 159 2.53 -7.41 -8.41
N GLY A 160 2.37 -8.71 -8.70
CA GLY A 160 1.23 -9.51 -8.24
C GLY A 160 1.31 -10.02 -6.79
N LEU A 161 0.38 -10.92 -6.43
CA LEU A 161 0.23 -11.49 -5.08
C LEU A 161 1.47 -12.25 -4.56
N ASN A 162 2.40 -12.65 -5.42
CA ASN A 162 3.69 -13.23 -5.00
C ASN A 162 4.53 -12.22 -4.17
N TYR A 163 4.42 -10.92 -4.48
CA TYR A 163 5.07 -9.88 -3.67
C TYR A 163 4.37 -9.71 -2.32
N GLY A 164 3.06 -9.94 -2.25
CA GLY A 164 2.34 -9.94 -0.97
C GLY A 164 2.72 -11.10 -0.06
N TRP A 165 2.89 -12.30 -0.62
CA TRP A 165 3.41 -13.45 0.12
C TRP A 165 4.81 -13.19 0.68
N ARG A 166 5.72 -12.66 -0.16
CA ARG A 166 7.09 -12.29 0.25
C ARG A 166 7.07 -11.23 1.34
N TRP A 167 6.23 -10.20 1.20
CA TRP A 167 6.07 -9.14 2.19
C TRP A 167 5.71 -9.71 3.56
N LEU A 168 4.66 -10.54 3.61
CA LEU A 168 4.18 -11.12 4.87
C LEU A 168 5.23 -12.05 5.49
N ALA A 169 5.83 -12.94 4.68
CA ALA A 169 6.90 -13.82 5.15
C ALA A 169 8.10 -13.03 5.71
N GLN A 170 8.51 -11.95 5.05
CA GLN A 170 9.66 -11.15 5.48
C GLN A 170 9.38 -10.38 6.77
N ILE A 171 8.19 -9.79 6.93
CA ILE A 171 7.78 -9.15 8.19
C ILE A 171 7.81 -10.16 9.35
N LEU A 172 7.25 -11.36 9.15
CA LEU A 172 7.17 -12.39 10.19
C LEU A 172 8.53 -13.02 10.56
N ASN A 173 9.55 -12.84 9.70
CA ASN A 173 10.92 -13.30 9.95
C ASN A 173 11.80 -12.24 10.61
N MET A 174 11.28 -11.05 10.91
CA MET A 174 12.01 -9.96 11.56
C MET A 174 11.55 -9.75 13.01
N GLU A 175 12.34 -9.03 13.81
CA GLU A 175 11.88 -8.58 15.12
C GLU A 175 10.83 -7.49 14.98
N PRO A 176 9.63 -7.63 15.57
CA PRO A 176 8.60 -6.63 15.44
C PRO A 176 9.00 -5.30 16.09
N LEU A 177 8.48 -4.21 15.54
CA LEU A 177 8.47 -2.88 16.15
C LEU A 177 7.15 -2.65 16.91
N PRO A 178 7.19 -2.06 18.13
CA PRO A 178 5.99 -1.66 18.87
C PRO A 178 5.10 -0.74 18.03
N ASP A 179 3.78 -0.91 18.15
CA ASP A 179 2.72 -0.22 17.40
C ASP A 179 2.73 -0.43 15.87
N VAL A 180 3.87 -0.16 15.22
CA VAL A 180 4.01 -0.14 13.76
C VAL A 180 3.70 -1.49 13.16
N THR A 181 4.33 -2.55 13.68
CA THR A 181 4.23 -3.89 13.07
C THR A 181 2.83 -4.45 13.19
N ALA A 182 2.19 -4.27 14.35
CA ALA A 182 0.82 -4.69 14.55
C ALA A 182 -0.16 -3.93 13.63
N THR A 183 0.07 -2.62 13.46
CA THR A 183 -0.75 -1.76 12.59
C THR A 183 -0.66 -2.21 11.13
N ILE A 184 0.56 -2.29 10.57
CA ILE A 184 0.74 -2.63 9.16
C ILE A 184 0.31 -4.07 8.84
N LEU A 185 0.49 -5.02 9.77
CA LEU A 185 0.03 -6.40 9.59
C LEU A 185 -1.50 -6.46 9.50
N LEU A 186 -2.20 -5.79 10.41
CA LEU A 186 -3.67 -5.73 10.40
C LEU A 186 -4.16 -5.13 9.07
N ASP A 187 -3.64 -3.96 8.72
CA ASP A 187 -4.05 -3.23 7.51
C ASP A 187 -3.81 -4.03 6.23
N PHE A 188 -2.66 -4.71 6.16
CA PHE A 188 -2.31 -5.56 5.02
C PHE A 188 -3.22 -6.78 4.92
N LEU A 189 -3.48 -7.48 6.04
CA LEU A 189 -4.31 -8.68 6.07
C LEU A 189 -5.79 -8.38 5.81
N GLU A 190 -6.31 -7.26 6.33
CA GLU A 190 -7.68 -6.81 6.06
C GLU A 190 -7.90 -6.54 4.57
N VAL A 191 -6.88 -6.04 3.86
CA VAL A 191 -6.99 -5.67 2.46
C VAL A 191 -6.68 -6.84 1.53
N CYS A 192 -5.61 -7.60 1.73
CA CYS A 192 -5.20 -8.64 0.77
C CYS A 192 -5.26 -10.07 1.32
N GLY A 193 -5.56 -10.28 2.61
CA GLY A 193 -5.59 -11.61 3.22
C GLY A 193 -6.59 -12.55 2.54
N ASN A 194 -7.74 -12.05 2.08
CA ASN A 194 -8.71 -12.85 1.33
C ASN A 194 -8.13 -13.35 -0.01
N ALA A 195 -7.42 -12.49 -0.74
CA ALA A 195 -6.80 -12.83 -2.00
C ALA A 195 -5.61 -13.80 -1.81
N LEU A 196 -4.79 -13.59 -0.78
CA LEU A 196 -3.70 -14.50 -0.40
C LEU A 196 -4.24 -15.88 0.00
N LEU A 197 -5.32 -15.94 0.78
CA LEU A 197 -5.96 -17.21 1.13
C LEU A 197 -6.44 -17.96 -0.12
N LYS A 198 -7.08 -17.28 -1.07
CA LYS A 198 -7.54 -17.90 -2.33
C LYS A 198 -6.37 -18.45 -3.16
N GLN A 199 -5.25 -17.73 -3.18
CA GLN A 199 -4.08 -18.10 -3.99
C GLN A 199 -3.25 -19.24 -3.37
N TYR A 200 -3.04 -19.22 -2.05
CA TYR A 200 -2.08 -20.09 -1.36
C TYR A 200 -2.72 -21.10 -0.41
N GLY A 201 -4.03 -21.01 -0.17
CA GLY A 201 -4.82 -21.97 0.60
C GLY A 201 -4.18 -22.33 1.95
N ALA A 202 -3.88 -23.62 2.13
CA ALA A 202 -3.31 -24.14 3.37
C ALA A 202 -1.98 -23.49 3.77
N GLN A 203 -1.15 -23.03 2.82
CA GLN A 203 0.11 -22.37 3.16
C GLN A 203 -0.12 -21.02 3.83
N PHE A 204 -1.17 -20.29 3.42
CA PHE A 204 -1.56 -19.05 4.08
C PHE A 204 -2.06 -19.30 5.51
N TRP A 205 -2.84 -20.36 5.73
CA TRP A 205 -3.28 -20.72 7.09
C TRP A 205 -2.13 -21.09 8.03
N LYS A 206 -1.09 -21.76 7.53
CA LYS A 206 0.13 -22.00 8.32
C LYS A 206 0.80 -20.69 8.76
N MET A 207 0.79 -19.68 7.88
CA MET A 207 1.34 -18.35 8.18
C MET A 207 0.46 -17.60 9.20
N MET A 208 -0.87 -17.74 9.11
CA MET A 208 -1.80 -17.19 10.11
C MET A 208 -1.64 -17.86 11.48
N LEU A 209 -1.38 -19.17 11.52
CA LEU A 209 -1.10 -19.91 12.76
C LEU A 209 0.21 -19.44 13.39
N LEU A 210 1.28 -19.31 12.60
CA LEU A 210 2.55 -18.74 13.05
C LEU A 210 2.37 -17.32 13.61
N LEU A 211 1.58 -16.50 12.92
CA LEU A 211 1.23 -15.15 13.39
C LEU A 211 0.51 -15.19 14.74
N GLN A 212 -0.47 -16.08 14.90
CA GLN A 212 -1.26 -16.22 16.13
C GLN A 212 -0.42 -16.73 17.31
N ASP A 213 0.30 -17.83 17.12
CA ASP A 213 0.87 -18.61 18.21
C ASP A 213 2.30 -18.16 18.59
N GLU A 214 3.03 -17.56 17.64
CA GLU A 214 4.43 -17.15 17.87
C GLU A 214 4.62 -15.64 17.74
N PHE A 215 4.13 -15.03 16.66
CA PHE A 215 4.48 -13.65 16.35
C PHE A 215 3.71 -12.61 17.19
N ILE A 216 2.41 -12.82 17.42
CA ILE A 216 1.62 -11.95 18.31
C ILE A 216 2.17 -11.94 19.74
N PRO A 217 2.51 -13.08 20.37
CA PRO A 217 3.20 -13.11 21.67
C PRO A 217 4.54 -12.35 21.67
N ARG A 218 5.31 -12.40 20.58
CA ARG A 218 6.54 -11.59 20.45
C ARG A 218 6.24 -10.08 20.45
N ILE A 219 5.20 -9.65 19.73
CA ILE A 219 4.75 -8.25 19.78
C ILE A 219 4.29 -7.88 21.20
N GLU A 220 3.54 -8.75 21.88
CA GLU A 220 3.10 -8.56 23.27
C GLU A 220 4.28 -8.36 24.23
N GLY A 221 5.37 -9.11 24.06
CA GLY A 221 6.56 -9.04 24.93
C GLY A 221 7.32 -7.71 24.84
N ILE A 222 7.25 -7.02 23.70
CA ILE A 222 7.95 -5.73 23.49
C ILE A 222 7.03 -4.51 23.63
N THR A 223 5.71 -4.70 23.68
CA THR A 223 4.73 -3.60 23.66
C THR A 223 4.34 -3.19 25.08
N GLY A 224 4.63 -1.93 25.44
CA GLY A 224 4.25 -1.36 26.74
C GLY A 224 2.73 -1.33 26.95
N SER A 225 2.28 -1.31 28.21
CA SER A 225 0.86 -1.36 28.58
C SER A 225 -0.01 -0.27 27.93
N GLY A 226 0.55 0.93 27.71
CA GLY A 226 -0.13 2.05 27.05
C GLY A 226 -0.19 2.00 25.51
N GLN A 227 0.49 1.04 24.87
CA GLN A 227 0.64 0.94 23.40
C GLN A 227 -0.05 -0.32 22.83
N LYS A 228 -0.93 -0.96 23.59
CA LYS A 228 -1.54 -2.23 23.17
C LYS A 228 -2.68 -2.08 22.15
N GLY A 229 -3.07 -0.84 21.79
CA GLY A 229 -4.24 -0.60 20.95
C GLY A 229 -4.17 -1.27 19.57
N SER A 230 -3.04 -1.16 18.86
CA SER A 230 -2.88 -1.79 17.53
C SER A 230 -2.74 -3.31 17.64
N LEU A 231 -2.03 -3.78 18.65
CA LEU A 231 -1.87 -5.20 18.95
C LEU A 231 -3.22 -5.89 19.25
N MET A 232 -4.07 -5.28 20.08
CA MET A 232 -5.39 -5.85 20.40
C MET A 232 -6.29 -5.96 19.17
N ARG A 233 -6.26 -4.97 18.27
CA ARG A 233 -7.02 -5.00 17.02
C ARG A 233 -6.53 -6.12 16.08
N LEU A 234 -5.21 -6.27 15.93
CA LEU A 234 -4.61 -7.37 15.16
C LEU A 234 -5.01 -8.73 15.75
N LYS A 235 -4.90 -8.89 17.08
CA LYS A 235 -5.25 -10.12 17.78
C LYS A 235 -6.71 -10.50 17.58
N GLN A 236 -7.64 -9.55 17.78
CA GLN A 236 -9.06 -9.77 17.54
C GLN A 236 -9.37 -10.17 16.10
N PHE A 237 -8.73 -9.54 15.12
CA PHE A 237 -8.88 -9.88 13.70
C PHE A 237 -8.41 -11.32 13.42
N VAL A 238 -7.21 -11.67 13.88
CA VAL A 238 -6.61 -13.00 13.68
C VAL A 238 -7.44 -14.08 14.38
N GLU A 239 -7.80 -13.89 15.65
CA GLU A 239 -8.63 -14.84 16.42
C GLU A 239 -9.97 -15.09 15.74
N LYS A 240 -10.64 -14.03 15.26
CA LYS A 240 -11.90 -14.15 14.52
C LYS A 240 -11.71 -14.96 13.23
N CYS A 241 -10.69 -14.64 12.45
CA CYS A 241 -10.40 -15.33 11.19
C CYS A 241 -10.09 -16.82 11.39
N MET A 242 -9.30 -17.15 12.42
CA MET A 242 -8.94 -18.52 12.77
C MET A 242 -10.16 -19.31 13.28
N LYS A 243 -11.03 -18.68 14.09
CA LYS A 243 -12.27 -19.31 14.56
C LYS A 243 -13.26 -19.58 13.43
N GLU A 244 -13.44 -18.61 12.52
CA GLU A 244 -14.37 -18.71 11.40
C GLU A 244 -13.79 -19.49 10.21
N GLN A 245 -12.50 -19.83 10.24
CA GLN A 245 -11.76 -20.43 9.11
C GLN A 245 -11.96 -19.63 7.80
N LYS A 246 -11.99 -18.31 7.93
CA LYS A 246 -12.29 -17.39 6.83
C LYS A 246 -11.60 -16.05 7.03
N ILE A 247 -11.06 -15.50 5.94
CA ILE A 247 -10.70 -14.08 5.87
C ILE A 247 -11.85 -13.32 5.19
N PRO A 248 -12.44 -12.30 5.83
CA PRO A 248 -13.51 -11.52 5.22
C PRO A 248 -13.05 -10.84 3.93
N LEU A 249 -13.99 -10.62 3.01
CA LEU A 249 -13.70 -9.78 1.86
C LEU A 249 -13.50 -8.34 2.36
N PRO A 250 -12.50 -7.60 1.88
CA PRO A 250 -12.25 -6.23 2.34
C PRO A 250 -13.44 -5.31 2.05
N SER A 251 -13.76 -4.41 2.99
CA SER A 251 -14.72 -3.34 2.74
C SER A 251 -14.24 -2.43 1.62
N GLY A 252 -15.13 -2.02 0.72
CA GLY A 252 -14.79 -1.23 -0.47
C GLY A 252 -14.35 -2.04 -1.69
N THR A 253 -14.32 -3.38 -1.62
CA THR A 253 -14.03 -4.22 -2.80
C THR A 253 -14.99 -3.91 -3.95
N LEU A 254 -14.43 -3.62 -5.13
CA LEU A 254 -15.19 -3.21 -6.32
C LEU A 254 -15.98 -4.38 -6.91
N GLN A 255 -17.29 -4.40 -6.65
CA GLN A 255 -18.21 -5.43 -7.12
C GLN A 255 -18.41 -5.37 -8.65
N PRO A 256 -18.85 -6.46 -9.30
CA PRO A 256 -19.16 -6.46 -10.73
C PRO A 256 -20.15 -5.36 -11.16
N SER A 257 -21.10 -4.98 -10.29
CA SER A 257 -22.04 -3.88 -10.53
C SER A 257 -21.34 -2.52 -10.68
N PHE A 258 -20.26 -2.27 -9.92
CA PHE A 258 -19.47 -1.05 -10.03
C PHE A 258 -18.87 -0.89 -11.44
N TRP A 259 -18.47 -1.97 -12.10
CA TRP A 259 -17.89 -1.91 -13.44
C TRP A 259 -18.94 -1.71 -14.54
N LYS A 260 -20.18 -2.14 -14.29
CA LYS A 260 -21.30 -1.97 -15.22
C LYS A 260 -21.94 -0.59 -15.15
N SER A 261 -21.77 0.15 -14.04
CA SER A 261 -22.15 1.56 -13.87
C SER A 261 -21.09 2.52 -14.42
#